data_AF-A0A366LDZ8-F1
#
_entry.id   AF-A0A366LDZ8-F1
#
_cell.length_a   1.000
_cell.length_b   1.000
_cell.length_c   1.000
_cell.angle_alpha   90.00
_cell.angle_beta   90.00
_cell.angle_gamma   90.00
#
_symmetry.space_group_name_H-M   'P 1'
#
loop_
_entity.id
_entity.type
_entity.pdbx_description
1 polymer ?
#
loop_
_entity_poly.entity_id
_entity_poly.type
_entity_poly.pdbx_seq_one_letter_code
_entity_poly.pdbx_strand_id
1 'polypeptide(L)'
;MLADLEKLNLMGSGLHCGKLGLCLAYSVAGLKSGDLILKQKASELFYQIAEEIADLNDWTFSSGIIGFGWMTEYLAANSIIEMDTHSFLMDLDDQVYLNVLMKKNPNLGLEGGDVGMALYLYKRISNQQTHDLFFRMICNVECLCILIERICEKTESLIFEAGINRDNVVVLSQILLLFSKIEPTKIGNQTVVRAISAILKITEDAFVDKRLRQSESLNHLTAWRSILNVMPRCKSEMYREVEIELQDQIRNIHQDPRRIYTHLMSLDSENQYGWREAWLK
;
A
#
# COMPACT_ATOMS: atom_id res chain seq x y z
N MET A 1 -1.69 -23.91 -10.67
CA MET A 1 -1.40 -22.70 -9.86
C MET A 1 -1.07 -21.50 -10.75
N LEU A 2 0.11 -21.39 -11.36
CA LEU A 2 0.43 -20.28 -12.29
C LEU A 2 -0.31 -20.39 -13.64
N ALA A 3 -0.48 -21.61 -14.15
CA ALA A 3 -1.32 -21.89 -15.33
C ALA A 3 -2.81 -21.54 -15.15
N ASP A 4 -3.26 -21.27 -13.92
CA ASP A 4 -4.64 -20.83 -13.63
C ASP A 4 -4.72 -19.30 -13.59
N LEU A 5 -3.63 -18.59 -13.25
CA LEU A 5 -3.52 -17.14 -13.37
C LEU A 5 -3.45 -16.69 -14.84
N GLU A 6 -2.81 -17.48 -15.71
CA GLU A 6 -2.79 -17.24 -17.17
C GLU A 6 -4.16 -17.42 -17.83
N LYS A 7 -5.06 -18.21 -17.21
CA LYS A 7 -6.43 -18.41 -17.68
C LYS A 7 -7.40 -17.34 -17.20
N LEU A 8 -6.99 -16.49 -16.25
CA LEU A 8 -7.76 -15.30 -15.93
C LEU A 8 -7.63 -14.37 -17.14
N ASN A 9 -8.75 -14.18 -17.85
CA ASN A 9 -8.84 -13.19 -18.91
C ASN A 9 -8.66 -11.80 -18.27
N LEU A 10 -7.41 -11.35 -18.14
CA LEU A 10 -7.06 -10.12 -17.44
C LEU A 10 -7.60 -8.94 -18.23
N MET A 11 -8.80 -8.48 -17.84
CA MET A 11 -9.37 -7.25 -18.39
C MET A 11 -8.66 -6.06 -17.76
N GLY A 12 -7.68 -5.51 -18.46
CA GLY A 12 -7.07 -4.21 -18.14
C GLY A 12 -5.68 -4.28 -17.50
N SER A 13 -5.08 -3.10 -17.38
CA SER A 13 -3.68 -2.96 -16.95
C SER A 13 -3.53 -2.86 -15.43
N GLY A 14 -4.60 -2.93 -14.63
CA GLY A 14 -4.53 -2.54 -13.22
C GLY A 14 -3.76 -3.46 -12.26
N LEU A 15 -3.34 -2.90 -11.12
CA LEU A 15 -2.61 -3.58 -10.05
C LEU A 15 -3.51 -4.53 -9.25
N HIS A 16 -4.77 -4.13 -8.99
CA HIS A 16 -5.71 -4.94 -8.20
C HIS A 16 -6.27 -6.13 -9.00
N CYS A 17 -6.63 -5.89 -10.26
CA CYS A 17 -7.28 -6.85 -11.15
C CYS A 17 -6.80 -6.64 -12.60
N GLY A 18 -5.54 -6.95 -12.90
CA GLY A 18 -5.01 -6.74 -14.24
C GLY A 18 -3.54 -7.15 -14.41
N LYS A 19 -2.97 -6.73 -15.54
CA LYS A 19 -1.60 -7.09 -15.95
C LYS A 19 -0.55 -6.66 -14.93
N LEU A 20 -0.68 -5.48 -14.30
CA LEU A 20 0.26 -5.02 -13.25
C LEU A 20 0.27 -5.98 -12.05
N GLY A 21 -0.91 -6.40 -11.59
CA GLY A 21 -1.02 -7.36 -10.49
C GLY A 21 -0.37 -8.71 -10.82
N LEU A 22 -0.57 -9.20 -12.05
CA LEU A 22 0.05 -10.44 -12.51
C LEU A 22 1.58 -10.28 -12.65
N CYS A 23 2.05 -9.15 -13.17
CA CYS A 23 3.46 -8.82 -13.26
C CYS A 23 4.12 -8.88 -11.88
N LEU A 24 3.54 -8.19 -10.89
CA LEU A 24 4.02 -8.22 -9.51
C LEU A 24 4.03 -9.64 -8.94
N ALA A 25 2.99 -10.44 -9.21
CA ALA A 25 2.93 -11.82 -8.76
C ALA A 25 4.05 -12.69 -9.37
N TYR A 26 4.30 -12.59 -10.68
CA TYR A 26 5.40 -13.30 -11.34
C TYR A 26 6.76 -12.84 -10.82
N SER A 27 6.96 -11.54 -10.66
CA SER A 27 8.16 -10.94 -10.09
C SER A 27 8.49 -11.51 -8.71
N VAL A 28 7.51 -11.51 -7.80
CA VAL A 28 7.71 -12.01 -6.44
C VAL A 28 7.88 -13.53 -6.42
N ALA A 29 7.10 -14.27 -7.20
CA ALA A 29 7.21 -15.72 -7.28
C ALA A 29 8.58 -16.15 -7.85
N GLY A 30 9.00 -15.56 -8.96
CA GLY A 30 10.28 -15.84 -9.61
C GLY A 30 11.49 -15.44 -8.76
N LEU A 31 11.41 -14.34 -8.01
CA LEU A 31 12.45 -13.97 -7.04
C LEU A 31 12.63 -15.06 -5.98
N LYS A 32 11.51 -15.54 -5.40
CA LYS A 32 11.54 -16.49 -4.30
C LYS A 32 11.92 -17.91 -4.72
N SER A 33 11.42 -18.38 -5.85
CA SER A 33 11.72 -19.73 -6.35
C SER A 33 13.05 -19.83 -7.08
N GLY A 34 13.61 -18.69 -7.52
CA GLY A 34 14.75 -18.67 -8.45
C GLY A 34 14.37 -19.08 -9.88
N ASP A 35 13.08 -19.26 -10.18
CA ASP A 35 12.58 -19.70 -11.48
C ASP A 35 12.80 -18.63 -12.56
N LEU A 36 13.70 -18.91 -13.48
CA LEU A 36 14.06 -18.01 -14.58
C LEU A 36 12.90 -17.78 -15.55
N ILE A 37 11.99 -18.75 -15.73
CA ILE A 37 10.82 -18.60 -16.60
C ILE A 37 9.87 -17.57 -16.01
N LEU A 38 9.64 -17.60 -14.68
CA LEU A 38 8.80 -16.61 -14.01
C LEU A 38 9.41 -15.23 -14.03
N LYS A 39 10.73 -15.12 -13.82
CA LYS A 39 11.44 -13.85 -13.96
C LYS A 39 11.33 -13.28 -15.38
N GLN A 40 11.50 -14.13 -16.39
CA GLN A 40 11.35 -13.73 -17.79
C GLN A 40 9.93 -13.26 -18.09
N LYS A 41 8.90 -14.02 -17.68
CA LYS A 41 7.49 -13.63 -17.83
C LYS A 41 7.17 -12.31 -17.15
N ALA A 42 7.70 -12.09 -15.94
CA ALA A 42 7.54 -10.83 -15.24
C ALA A 42 8.17 -9.66 -16.01
N SER A 43 9.39 -9.85 -16.53
CA SER A 43 10.08 -8.82 -17.30
C SER A 43 9.38 -8.49 -18.62
N GLU A 44 8.95 -9.51 -19.38
CA GLU A 44 8.21 -9.32 -20.63
C GLU A 44 6.89 -8.58 -20.39
N LEU A 45 6.14 -8.99 -19.36
CA LEU A 45 4.88 -8.36 -19.00
C LEU A 45 5.08 -6.92 -18.50
N PHE A 46 6.16 -6.66 -17.76
CA PHE A 46 6.52 -5.31 -17.31
C PHE A 46 6.70 -4.35 -18.50
N TYR A 47 7.52 -4.73 -19.49
CA TYR A 47 7.78 -3.88 -20.66
C TYR A 47 6.51 -3.66 -21.50
N GLN A 48 5.69 -4.70 -21.67
CA GLN A 48 4.40 -4.54 -22.33
C GLN A 48 3.52 -3.50 -21.61
N ILE A 49 3.44 -3.56 -20.29
CA ILE A 49 2.63 -2.60 -19.53
C ILE A 49 3.22 -1.20 -19.60
N ALA A 50 4.55 -1.07 -19.57
CA ALA A 50 5.23 0.22 -19.67
C ALA A 50 4.94 0.94 -21.00
N GLU A 51 4.76 0.19 -22.10
CA GLU A 51 4.29 0.75 -23.37
C GLU A 51 2.81 1.18 -23.31
N GLU A 52 1.96 0.39 -22.67
CA GLU A 52 0.52 0.67 -22.56
C GLU A 52 0.18 1.81 -21.59
N ILE A 53 0.98 2.01 -20.52
CA ILE A 53 0.69 2.96 -19.44
C ILE A 53 0.82 4.41 -19.89
N ALA A 54 1.64 4.68 -20.91
CA ALA A 54 1.89 6.02 -21.43
C ALA A 54 0.62 6.68 -21.99
N ASP A 55 -0.33 5.87 -22.46
CA ASP A 55 -1.61 6.31 -23.03
C ASP A 55 -2.75 6.34 -21.99
N LEU A 56 -2.51 5.91 -20.75
CA LEU A 56 -3.54 5.88 -19.71
C LEU A 56 -3.76 7.27 -19.10
N ASN A 57 -5.03 7.69 -19.05
CA ASN A 57 -5.46 8.86 -18.26
C ASN A 57 -5.96 8.50 -16.85
N ASP A 58 -5.70 7.27 -16.41
CA ASP A 58 -6.08 6.79 -15.08
C ASP A 58 -4.96 7.10 -14.06
N TRP A 59 -5.29 7.94 -13.07
CA TRP A 59 -4.39 8.39 -12.01
C TRP A 59 -4.54 7.59 -10.72
N THR A 60 -5.28 6.49 -10.74
CA THR A 60 -5.52 5.65 -9.55
C THR A 60 -4.31 4.77 -9.22
N PHE A 61 -4.23 4.35 -7.96
CA PHE A 61 -3.29 3.33 -7.51
C PHE A 61 -3.74 1.92 -7.94
N SER A 62 -5.05 1.66 -7.90
CA SER A 62 -5.59 0.32 -8.18
C SER A 62 -5.44 -0.09 -9.64
N SER A 63 -5.55 0.85 -10.57
CA SER A 63 -5.55 0.57 -12.01
C SER A 63 -4.71 1.50 -12.88
N GLY A 64 -4.25 2.61 -12.33
CA GLY A 64 -3.62 3.68 -13.09
C GLY A 64 -2.11 3.84 -12.92
N ILE A 65 -1.63 4.98 -13.39
CA ILE A 65 -0.20 5.32 -13.48
C ILE A 65 0.47 5.35 -12.10
N ILE A 66 -0.26 5.75 -11.04
CA ILE A 66 0.29 5.77 -9.68
C ILE A 66 0.61 4.36 -9.17
N GLY A 67 -0.25 3.39 -9.46
CA GLY A 67 -0.02 1.99 -9.13
C GLY A 67 1.19 1.42 -9.86
N PHE A 68 1.33 1.77 -11.14
CA PHE A 68 2.50 1.39 -11.94
C PHE A 68 3.79 2.01 -11.42
N GLY A 69 3.81 3.31 -11.15
CA GLY A 69 4.97 3.99 -10.58
C GLY A 69 5.41 3.36 -9.27
N TRP A 70 4.45 3.07 -8.37
CA TRP A 70 4.74 2.39 -7.11
C TRP A 70 5.29 0.98 -7.33
N MET A 71 4.68 0.20 -8.24
CA MET A 71 5.13 -1.16 -8.55
C MET A 71 6.55 -1.15 -9.11
N THR A 72 6.85 -0.28 -10.07
CA THR A 72 8.18 -0.13 -10.67
C THR A 72 9.23 0.16 -9.60
N GLU A 73 8.93 1.11 -8.71
CA GLU A 73 9.80 1.47 -7.61
C GLU A 73 9.99 0.32 -6.60
N TYR A 74 8.92 -0.43 -6.32
CA TYR A 74 8.99 -1.63 -5.49
C TYR A 74 9.87 -2.72 -6.12
N LEU A 75 9.71 -2.99 -7.43
CA LEU A 75 10.46 -4.03 -8.12
C LEU A 75 11.96 -3.71 -8.15
N ALA A 76 12.33 -2.45 -8.43
CA ALA A 76 13.72 -2.04 -8.47
C ALA A 76 14.40 -2.11 -7.10
N ALA A 77 13.73 -1.62 -6.04
CA ALA A 77 14.29 -1.64 -4.70
C ALA A 77 14.46 -3.05 -4.10
N ASN A 78 13.71 -4.03 -4.62
CA ASN A 78 13.89 -5.44 -4.28
C ASN A 78 14.83 -6.18 -5.24
N SER A 79 15.55 -5.46 -6.10
CA SER A 79 16.47 -6.02 -7.11
C SER A 79 15.80 -7.06 -8.01
N ILE A 80 14.50 -6.90 -8.27
CA ILE A 80 13.74 -7.78 -9.17
C ILE A 80 13.93 -7.34 -10.62
N ILE A 81 14.02 -6.03 -10.84
CA ILE A 81 14.37 -5.43 -12.12
C ILE A 81 15.63 -4.57 -11.96
N GLU A 82 16.51 -4.60 -12.95
CA GLU A 82 17.66 -3.69 -13.04
C GLU A 82 17.23 -2.47 -13.85
N MET A 83 16.78 -1.43 -13.16
CA MET A 83 16.25 -0.21 -13.77
C MET A 83 16.67 1.00 -12.95
N ASP A 84 17.12 2.05 -13.64
CA ASP A 84 17.18 3.38 -13.05
C ASP A 84 15.75 3.96 -12.97
N THR A 85 15.09 3.74 -11.83
CA THR A 85 13.74 4.27 -11.60
C THR A 85 13.71 5.77 -11.49
N HIS A 86 14.85 6.44 -11.30
CA HIS A 86 14.87 7.88 -11.31
C HIS A 86 14.59 8.42 -12.69
N SER A 87 15.41 8.06 -13.67
CA SER A 87 15.19 8.49 -15.05
C SER A 87 13.85 8.00 -15.57
N PHE A 88 13.45 6.78 -15.22
CA PHE A 88 12.22 6.17 -15.74
C PHE A 88 10.93 6.81 -15.20
N LEU A 89 10.91 7.22 -13.92
CA LEU A 89 9.71 7.80 -13.28
C LEU A 89 9.74 9.33 -13.22
N MET A 90 10.71 9.98 -13.85
CA MET A 90 10.89 11.44 -13.76
C MET A 90 9.66 12.22 -14.24
N ASP A 91 9.10 11.86 -15.41
CA ASP A 91 7.93 12.53 -15.95
C ASP A 91 6.69 12.30 -15.08
N LEU A 92 6.60 11.12 -14.45
CA LEU A 92 5.54 10.82 -13.49
C LEU A 92 5.68 11.69 -12.24
N ASP A 93 6.89 11.80 -11.67
CA ASP A 93 7.18 12.62 -10.50
C ASP A 93 6.76 14.09 -10.76
N ASP A 94 7.04 14.63 -11.95
CA ASP A 94 6.69 16.01 -12.31
C ASP A 94 5.17 16.22 -12.43
N GLN A 95 4.46 15.24 -13.00
CA GLN A 95 3.01 15.29 -13.09
C GLN A 95 2.32 15.06 -11.74
N VAL A 96 2.88 14.21 -10.88
CA VAL A 96 2.43 14.04 -9.48
C VAL A 96 2.58 15.37 -8.73
N TYR A 97 3.72 16.05 -8.88
CA TYR A 97 3.94 17.36 -8.27
C TYR A 97 2.87 18.37 -8.69
N LEU A 98 2.60 18.50 -10.00
CA LEU A 98 1.54 19.36 -10.52
C LEU A 98 0.15 18.96 -10.01
N ASN A 99 -0.14 17.65 -9.95
CA ASN A 99 -1.42 17.14 -9.48
C ASN A 99 -1.64 17.48 -8.00
N VAL A 100 -0.65 17.23 -7.14
CA VAL A 100 -0.72 17.53 -5.71
C VAL A 100 -0.93 19.02 -5.48
N LEU A 101 -0.21 19.90 -6.17
CA LEU A 101 -0.34 21.34 -5.97
C LEU A 101 -1.65 21.92 -6.51
N MET A 102 -2.07 21.51 -7.71
CA MET A 102 -3.14 22.18 -8.44
C MET A 102 -4.51 21.53 -8.25
N LYS A 103 -4.57 20.24 -7.88
CA LYS A 103 -5.81 19.48 -7.81
C LYS A 103 -6.06 18.98 -6.39
N LYS A 104 -7.32 19.05 -5.97
CA LYS A 104 -7.80 18.33 -4.80
C LYS A 104 -8.41 17.02 -5.28
N ASN A 105 -7.90 15.89 -4.79
CA ASN A 105 -8.55 14.60 -5.00
C ASN A 105 -9.77 14.53 -4.07
N PRO A 106 -10.97 14.17 -4.53
CA PRO A 106 -12.11 13.97 -3.61
C PRO A 106 -11.96 12.69 -2.78
N ASN A 107 -11.22 11.70 -3.26
CA ASN A 107 -11.08 10.39 -2.62
C ASN A 107 -9.96 10.39 -1.57
N LEU A 108 -10.13 9.60 -0.52
CA LEU A 108 -9.13 9.44 0.56
C LEU A 108 -8.34 8.13 0.44
N GLY A 109 -9.03 7.01 0.20
CA GLY A 109 -8.47 5.67 0.30
C GLY A 109 -7.37 5.33 -0.72
N LEU A 110 -6.75 4.16 -0.53
CA LEU A 110 -5.61 3.70 -1.31
C LEU A 110 -5.90 3.65 -2.82
N GLU A 111 -7.05 3.10 -3.22
CA GLU A 111 -7.32 2.74 -4.62
C GLU A 111 -7.25 3.93 -5.57
N GLY A 112 -7.87 5.06 -5.23
CA GLY A 112 -7.93 6.24 -6.09
C GLY A 112 -7.83 7.58 -5.35
N GLY A 113 -7.40 7.55 -4.10
CA GLY A 113 -7.33 8.71 -3.21
C GLY A 113 -5.92 9.14 -2.83
N ASP A 114 -5.86 10.13 -1.95
CA ASP A 114 -4.59 10.71 -1.49
C ASP A 114 -3.67 9.70 -0.79
N VAL A 115 -4.22 8.64 -0.16
CA VAL A 115 -3.40 7.58 0.46
C VAL A 115 -2.54 6.84 -0.56
N GLY A 116 -3.07 6.54 -1.76
CA GLY A 116 -2.28 5.87 -2.82
C GLY A 116 -1.18 6.74 -3.38
N MET A 117 -1.48 8.03 -3.59
CA MET A 117 -0.49 9.02 -4.01
C MET A 117 0.62 9.20 -2.98
N ALA A 118 0.25 9.28 -1.69
CA ALA A 118 1.20 9.40 -0.60
C ALA A 118 2.07 8.14 -0.44
N LEU A 119 1.51 6.95 -0.67
CA LEU A 119 2.27 5.70 -0.66
C LEU A 119 3.31 5.65 -1.79
N TYR A 120 2.95 6.11 -2.99
CA TYR A 120 3.90 6.25 -4.11
C TYR A 120 5.07 7.17 -3.72
N LEU A 121 4.79 8.39 -3.27
CA LEU A 121 5.81 9.37 -2.88
C LEU A 121 6.68 8.89 -1.72
N TYR A 122 6.08 8.25 -0.71
CA TYR A 122 6.82 7.63 0.39
C TYR A 122 7.84 6.62 -0.14
N LYS A 123 7.45 5.76 -1.09
CA LYS A 123 8.37 4.76 -1.65
C LYS A 123 9.48 5.42 -2.47
N ARG A 124 9.17 6.44 -3.26
CA ARG A 124 10.17 7.26 -3.98
C ARG A 124 11.20 7.88 -3.04
N ILE A 125 10.76 8.47 -1.94
CA ILE A 125 11.65 9.08 -0.93
C ILE A 125 12.51 8.02 -0.24
N SER A 126 11.91 6.85 0.08
CA SER A 126 12.59 5.80 0.83
C SER A 126 13.69 5.08 0.04
N ASN A 127 13.60 5.09 -1.29
CA ASN A 127 14.50 4.36 -2.17
C ASN A 127 15.55 5.23 -2.88
N GLN A 128 15.52 6.55 -2.73
CA GLN A 128 16.48 7.43 -3.40
C GLN A 128 17.89 7.29 -2.79
N GLN A 129 18.85 6.92 -3.64
CA GLN A 129 20.28 7.05 -3.32
C GLN A 129 20.64 8.55 -3.34
N THR A 130 21.23 9.02 -2.24
CA THR A 130 21.13 10.40 -1.72
C THR A 130 21.87 11.50 -2.47
N HIS A 131 22.46 11.28 -3.65
CA HIS A 131 23.49 12.21 -4.14
C HIS A 131 23.17 13.02 -5.41
N ASP A 132 22.40 12.52 -6.38
CA ASP A 132 22.34 13.20 -7.68
C ASP A 132 21.10 14.12 -7.87
N LEU A 133 20.11 14.06 -6.97
CA LEU A 133 18.74 14.53 -7.28
C LEU A 133 18.05 15.26 -6.12
N PHE A 134 18.85 16.01 -5.36
CA PHE A 134 18.44 16.73 -4.16
C PHE A 134 17.15 17.55 -4.33
N PHE A 135 17.00 18.29 -5.43
CA PHE A 135 15.80 19.10 -5.67
C PHE A 135 14.53 18.26 -5.85
N ARG A 136 14.63 17.11 -6.52
CA ARG A 136 13.48 16.21 -6.70
C ARG A 136 13.05 15.61 -5.38
N MET A 137 14.01 15.23 -4.54
CA MET A 137 13.74 14.75 -3.20
C MET A 137 12.94 15.79 -2.40
N ILE A 138 13.35 17.07 -2.46
CA ILE A 138 12.62 18.16 -1.81
C ILE A 138 11.17 18.24 -2.33
N CYS A 139 10.97 18.25 -3.65
CA CYS A 139 9.63 18.31 -4.24
C CYS A 139 8.75 17.12 -3.79
N ASN A 140 9.32 15.92 -3.74
CA ASN A 140 8.60 14.72 -3.29
C ASN A 140 8.23 14.81 -1.80
N VAL A 141 9.14 15.30 -0.96
CA VAL A 141 8.90 15.52 0.47
C VAL A 141 7.82 16.59 0.69
N GLU A 142 7.89 17.71 -0.04
CA GLU A 142 6.88 18.76 0.00
C GLU A 142 5.50 18.22 -0.38
N CYS A 143 5.40 17.49 -1.50
CA CYS A 143 4.16 16.85 -1.90
C CYS A 143 3.63 15.88 -0.85
N LEU A 144 4.51 15.09 -0.23
CA LEU A 144 4.11 14.17 0.83
C LEU A 144 3.57 14.92 2.05
N CYS A 145 4.19 16.03 2.47
CA CYS A 145 3.67 16.88 3.54
C CYS A 145 2.26 17.40 3.24
N ILE A 146 2.04 17.93 2.02
CA ILE A 146 0.73 18.42 1.58
C ILE A 146 -0.32 17.30 1.61
N LEU A 147 0.03 16.10 1.14
CA LEU A 147 -0.87 14.96 1.18
C LEU A 147 -1.15 14.49 2.61
N ILE A 148 -0.16 14.49 3.51
CA ILE A 148 -0.37 14.17 4.93
C ILE A 148 -1.40 15.12 5.53
N GLU A 149 -1.28 16.43 5.29
CA GLU A 149 -2.24 17.43 5.79
C GLU A 149 -3.65 17.15 5.26
N ARG A 150 -3.79 16.96 3.94
CA ARG A 150 -5.09 16.62 3.32
C ARG A 150 -5.70 15.32 3.83
N ILE A 151 -4.87 14.29 4.02
CA ILE A 151 -5.31 13.01 4.59
C ILE A 151 -5.82 13.23 6.00
N CYS A 152 -5.12 14.01 6.83
CA CYS A 152 -5.54 14.29 8.20
C CYS A 152 -6.86 15.06 8.24
N GLU A 153 -6.99 16.15 7.45
CA GLU A 153 -8.23 16.93 7.34
C GLU A 153 -9.43 16.04 6.96
N LYS A 154 -9.28 15.22 5.91
CA LYS A 154 -10.35 14.31 5.47
C LYS A 154 -10.64 13.21 6.48
N THR A 155 -9.62 12.74 7.20
CA THR A 155 -9.78 11.72 8.23
C THR A 155 -10.62 12.26 9.39
N GLU A 156 -10.34 13.49 9.82
CA GLU A 156 -11.13 14.18 10.82
C GLU A 156 -12.59 14.31 10.36
N SER A 157 -12.84 14.83 9.15
CA SER A 157 -14.20 14.91 8.59
C SER A 157 -14.89 13.54 8.54
N LEU A 158 -14.18 12.49 8.09
CA LEU A 158 -14.73 11.13 8.01
C LEU A 158 -15.17 10.60 9.37
N ILE A 159 -14.35 10.85 10.40
CA ILE A 159 -14.61 10.46 11.78
C ILE A 159 -15.81 11.23 12.35
N PHE A 160 -15.86 12.55 12.15
CA PHE A 160 -16.89 13.40 12.75
C PHE A 160 -18.25 13.27 12.07
N GLU A 161 -18.29 13.12 10.75
CA GLU A 161 -19.53 13.22 9.97
C GLU A 161 -20.19 11.85 9.69
N ALA A 162 -19.39 10.84 9.35
CA ALA A 162 -19.90 9.56 8.84
C ALA A 162 -19.97 8.46 9.90
N GLY A 163 -19.32 8.66 11.05
CA GLY A 163 -19.15 7.64 12.08
C GLY A 163 -18.32 6.43 11.61
N ILE A 164 -18.17 5.42 12.46
CA ILE A 164 -17.46 4.19 12.11
C ILE A 164 -18.40 3.24 11.37
N ASN A 165 -18.09 3.00 10.10
CA ASN A 165 -18.69 1.97 9.26
C ASN A 165 -17.59 1.15 8.56
N ARG A 166 -17.98 0.08 7.86
CA ARG A 166 -17.05 -0.84 7.20
C ARG A 166 -16.05 -0.15 6.27
N ASP A 167 -16.53 0.75 5.41
CA ASP A 167 -15.69 1.39 4.40
C ASP A 167 -14.70 2.36 5.06
N ASN A 168 -15.16 3.07 6.09
CA ASN A 168 -14.33 3.97 6.87
C ASN A 168 -13.23 3.22 7.63
N VAL A 169 -13.52 2.05 8.21
CA VAL A 169 -12.52 1.24 8.94
C VAL A 169 -11.40 0.78 8.02
N VAL A 170 -11.73 0.37 6.78
CA VAL A 170 -10.73 -0.03 5.80
C VAL A 170 -9.82 1.15 5.46
N VAL A 171 -10.39 2.32 5.17
CA VAL A 171 -9.62 3.53 4.84
C VAL A 171 -8.76 3.98 6.03
N LEU A 172 -9.31 3.99 7.25
CA LEU A 172 -8.57 4.31 8.47
C LEU A 172 -7.41 3.34 8.70
N SER A 173 -7.61 2.05 8.42
CA SER A 173 -6.54 1.04 8.53
C SER A 173 -5.43 1.26 7.50
N GLN A 174 -5.78 1.66 6.27
CA GLN A 174 -4.80 2.03 5.24
C GLN A 174 -3.97 3.25 5.67
N ILE A 175 -4.62 4.26 6.25
CA ILE A 175 -3.94 5.47 6.76
C ILE A 175 -3.00 5.11 7.91
N LEU A 176 -3.47 4.31 8.88
CA LEU A 176 -2.65 3.82 9.98
C LEU A 176 -1.39 3.09 9.48
N LEU A 177 -1.53 2.21 8.49
CA LEU A 177 -0.40 1.50 7.86
C LEU A 177 0.58 2.47 7.20
N LEU A 178 0.08 3.40 6.38
CA LEU A 178 0.91 4.40 5.72
C LEU A 178 1.66 5.26 6.74
N PHE A 179 0.95 5.77 7.75
CA PHE A 179 1.52 6.65 8.76
C PHE A 179 2.53 5.94 9.66
N SER A 180 2.34 4.64 9.94
CA SER A 180 3.35 3.83 10.65
C SER A 180 4.68 3.76 9.90
N LYS A 181 4.67 3.91 8.58
CA LYS A 181 5.88 3.91 7.74
C LYS A 181 6.52 5.28 7.59
N ILE A 182 5.70 6.33 7.60
CA ILE A 182 6.16 7.71 7.50
C ILE A 182 6.73 8.18 8.85
N GLU A 183 6.17 7.77 9.99
CA GLU A 183 6.62 8.27 11.31
C GLU A 183 8.15 8.14 11.53
N PRO A 184 8.81 7.01 11.20
CA PRO A 184 10.25 6.88 11.36
C PRO A 184 11.08 7.89 10.55
N THR A 185 10.54 8.38 9.42
CA THR A 185 11.24 9.35 8.54
C THR A 185 11.20 10.78 9.08
N LYS A 186 10.38 11.03 10.11
CA LYS A 186 10.13 12.36 10.72
C LYS A 186 9.48 13.39 9.79
N ILE A 187 9.07 13.00 8.59
CA ILE A 187 8.28 13.84 7.69
C ILE A 187 6.88 14.04 8.28
N GLY A 188 6.44 15.30 8.43
CA GLY A 188 5.12 15.61 8.99
C GLY A 188 4.91 15.07 10.42
N ASN A 189 5.98 14.78 11.16
CA ASN A 189 5.95 13.95 12.38
C ASN A 189 4.83 14.29 13.36
N GLN A 190 4.68 15.57 13.75
CA GLN A 190 3.63 15.96 14.70
C GLN A 190 2.23 15.68 14.17
N THR A 191 1.98 15.95 12.89
CA THR A 191 0.70 15.71 12.22
C THR A 191 0.41 14.20 12.12
N VAL A 192 1.41 13.42 11.69
CA VAL A 192 1.34 11.96 11.58
C VAL A 192 1.04 11.32 12.95
N VAL A 193 1.77 11.69 14.00
CA VAL A 193 1.58 11.14 15.36
C VAL A 193 0.21 11.48 15.93
N ARG A 194 -0.26 12.72 15.73
CA ARG A 194 -1.62 13.13 16.16
C ARG A 194 -2.69 12.31 15.45
N ALA A 195 -2.58 12.15 14.14
CA ALA A 195 -3.54 11.39 13.35
C ALA A 195 -3.54 9.90 13.74
N ILE A 196 -2.37 9.27 13.89
CA ILE A 196 -2.26 7.90 14.43
C ILE A 196 -3.01 7.79 15.76
N SER A 197 -2.73 8.71 16.70
CA SER A 197 -3.34 8.68 18.04
C SER A 197 -4.87 8.83 17.99
N ALA A 198 -5.38 9.73 17.14
CA ALA A 198 -6.81 9.95 16.96
C ALA A 198 -7.50 8.70 16.39
N ILE A 199 -6.96 8.15 15.31
CA ILE A 199 -7.54 6.97 14.65
C ILE A 199 -7.51 5.76 15.58
N LEU A 200 -6.41 5.53 16.30
CA LEU A 200 -6.32 4.44 17.28
C LEU A 200 -7.39 4.55 18.35
N LYS A 201 -7.54 5.72 18.99
CA LYS A 201 -8.54 5.93 20.03
C LYS A 201 -9.96 5.62 19.54
N ILE A 202 -10.31 6.15 18.37
CA ILE A 202 -11.66 6.01 17.80
C ILE A 202 -11.94 4.57 17.39
N THR A 203 -10.94 3.86 16.89
CA THR A 203 -11.10 2.47 16.48
C THR A 203 -11.08 1.50 17.67
N GLU A 204 -10.33 1.79 18.73
CA GLU A 204 -10.39 1.11 20.03
C GLU A 204 -11.81 1.22 20.61
N ASP A 205 -12.37 2.42 20.67
CA ASP A 205 -13.74 2.65 21.15
C ASP A 205 -14.77 1.80 20.36
N ALA A 206 -14.64 1.71 19.03
CA ALA A 206 -15.54 0.88 18.22
C ALA A 206 -15.33 -0.63 18.36
N PHE A 207 -14.09 -1.07 18.61
CA PHE A 207 -13.79 -2.47 18.85
C PHE A 207 -14.37 -2.92 20.20
N VAL A 208 -14.17 -2.13 21.26
CA VAL A 208 -14.74 -2.36 22.60
C VAL A 208 -16.26 -2.42 22.54
N ASP A 209 -16.89 -1.53 21.77
CA ASP A 209 -18.35 -1.52 21.57
C ASP A 209 -18.86 -2.64 20.65
N LYS A 210 -18.00 -3.57 20.20
CA LYS A 210 -18.31 -4.68 19.28
C LYS A 210 -19.00 -4.23 17.98
N ARG A 211 -18.73 -2.99 17.54
CA ARG A 211 -19.30 -2.42 16.32
C ARG A 211 -18.62 -2.96 15.06
N LEU A 212 -17.46 -3.59 15.20
CA LEU A 212 -16.69 -4.21 14.12
C LEU A 212 -16.98 -5.72 14.03
N ARG A 213 -17.25 -6.23 12.82
CA ARG A 213 -17.40 -7.67 12.58
C ARG A 213 -16.04 -8.37 12.51
N GLN A 214 -16.00 -9.68 12.76
CA GLN A 214 -14.77 -10.51 12.70
C GLN A 214 -13.97 -10.30 11.41
N SER A 215 -14.57 -10.31 10.21
CA SER A 215 -13.83 -10.10 8.96
C SER A 215 -13.25 -8.69 8.78
N GLU A 216 -13.83 -7.69 9.45
CA GLU A 216 -13.37 -6.29 9.41
C GLU A 216 -12.18 -6.07 10.35
N SER A 217 -12.02 -6.96 11.33
CA SER A 217 -10.91 -6.91 12.28
C SER A 217 -9.57 -7.22 11.60
N LEU A 218 -9.41 -8.19 10.70
CA LEU A 218 -8.06 -8.59 10.25
C LEU A 218 -7.18 -7.45 9.68
N ASN A 219 -7.69 -6.66 8.73
CA ASN A 219 -6.95 -5.53 8.15
C ASN A 219 -6.60 -4.50 9.23
N HIS A 220 -7.56 -4.27 10.13
CA HIS A 220 -7.44 -3.35 11.23
C HIS A 220 -6.41 -3.82 12.26
N LEU A 221 -6.50 -5.07 12.70
CA LEU A 221 -5.57 -5.75 13.60
C LEU A 221 -4.15 -5.76 13.00
N THR A 222 -4.02 -5.95 11.68
CA THR A 222 -2.72 -5.89 10.98
C THR A 222 -2.13 -4.47 11.02
N ALA A 223 -2.96 -3.44 10.84
CA ALA A 223 -2.57 -2.05 10.97
C ALA A 223 -2.11 -1.73 12.40
N TRP A 224 -2.89 -2.15 13.40
CA TRP A 224 -2.54 -2.04 14.82
C TRP A 224 -1.22 -2.72 15.14
N ARG A 225 -1.03 -3.97 14.72
CA ARG A 225 0.23 -4.71 14.93
C ARG A 225 1.42 -3.97 14.33
N SER A 226 1.27 -3.42 13.12
CA SER A 226 2.31 -2.65 12.46
C SER A 226 2.70 -1.40 13.26
N ILE A 227 1.71 -0.67 13.78
CA ILE A 227 1.95 0.49 14.65
C ILE A 227 2.60 0.08 15.96
N LEU A 228 2.17 -1.01 16.58
CA LEU A 228 2.73 -1.46 17.85
C LEU A 228 4.20 -1.90 17.73
N ASN A 229 4.59 -2.39 16.55
CA ASN A 229 5.99 -2.69 16.23
C ASN A 229 6.83 -1.42 16.06
N VAL A 230 6.27 -0.36 15.48
CA VAL A 230 6.98 0.91 15.21
C VAL A 230 6.94 1.87 16.40
N MET A 231 5.86 1.84 17.20
CA MET A 231 5.58 2.75 18.30
C MET A 231 5.29 1.95 19.60
N PRO A 232 6.32 1.41 20.28
CA PRO A 232 6.15 0.60 21.49
C PRO A 232 5.47 1.31 22.66
N ARG A 233 5.36 2.65 22.61
CA ARG A 233 4.70 3.47 23.62
C ARG A 233 3.17 3.43 23.53
N CYS A 234 2.61 2.89 22.45
CA CYS A 234 1.16 2.74 22.25
C CYS A 234 0.60 1.42 22.83
N LYS A 235 1.34 0.73 23.70
CA LYS A 235 0.92 -0.56 24.29
C LYS A 235 -0.23 -0.37 25.29
N SER A 236 -1.47 -0.60 24.85
CA SER A 236 -2.65 -0.77 25.72
C SER A 236 -2.94 -2.26 26.00
N GLU A 237 -3.83 -2.53 26.95
CA GLU A 237 -4.29 -3.87 27.34
C GLU A 237 -4.92 -4.65 26.16
N MET A 238 -5.46 -3.92 25.18
CA MET A 238 -6.01 -4.43 23.91
C MET A 238 -4.95 -5.13 23.03
N TYR A 239 -3.64 -4.89 23.23
CA TYR A 239 -2.55 -5.57 22.50
C TYR A 239 -2.65 -7.10 22.56
N ARG A 240 -2.95 -7.63 23.75
CA ARG A 240 -3.05 -9.09 23.96
C ARG A 240 -4.26 -9.67 23.26
N GLU A 241 -5.40 -8.97 23.28
CA GLU A 241 -6.64 -9.41 22.63
C GLU A 241 -6.50 -9.38 21.11
N VAL A 242 -5.90 -8.31 20.56
CA VAL A 242 -5.60 -8.15 19.13
C VAL A 242 -4.66 -9.24 18.63
N GLU A 243 -3.62 -9.59 19.40
CA GLU A 243 -2.66 -10.63 19.04
C GLU A 243 -3.27 -12.03 19.04
N ILE A 244 -4.13 -12.35 20.02
CA ILE A 244 -4.88 -13.61 20.09
C ILE A 244 -5.87 -13.72 18.92
N GLU A 245 -6.65 -12.67 18.65
CA GLU A 245 -7.68 -12.71 17.60
C GLU A 245 -7.09 -12.74 16.18
N LEU A 246 -5.92 -12.10 15.96
CA LEU A 246 -5.14 -12.26 14.72
C LEU A 246 -4.72 -13.71 14.50
N GLN A 247 -4.22 -14.40 15.54
CA GLN A 247 -3.78 -15.79 15.42
C GLN A 247 -4.94 -16.73 15.09
N ASP A 248 -6.12 -16.50 15.66
CA ASP A 248 -7.32 -17.29 15.40
C ASP A 248 -7.92 -17.03 14.01
N GLN A 249 -7.92 -15.80 13.52
CA GLN A 249 -8.45 -15.49 12.19
C GLN A 249 -7.53 -15.91 11.04
N ILE A 250 -6.21 -15.86 11.24
CA ILE A 250 -5.25 -16.39 10.25
C ILE A 250 -5.54 -17.87 9.96
N ARG A 251 -5.94 -18.65 10.95
CA ARG A 251 -6.32 -20.06 10.75
C ARG A 251 -7.57 -20.25 9.87
N ASN A 252 -8.49 -19.28 9.83
CA ASN A 252 -9.79 -19.39 9.16
C ASN A 252 -9.79 -18.87 7.70
N ILE A 253 -8.88 -17.98 7.31
CA ILE A 253 -8.85 -17.33 5.98
C ILE A 253 -8.40 -18.26 4.85
N HIS A 254 -7.81 -19.42 5.15
CA HIS A 254 -7.33 -20.41 4.18
C HIS A 254 -8.42 -21.06 3.27
N GLN A 255 -9.65 -20.54 3.23
CA GLN A 255 -10.81 -21.23 2.63
C GLN A 255 -11.52 -20.50 1.44
N ASP A 256 -11.07 -19.32 0.97
CA ASP A 256 -11.71 -18.64 -0.19
C ASP A 256 -10.78 -18.55 -1.43
N PRO A 257 -10.96 -19.41 -2.46
CA PRO A 257 -10.06 -19.48 -3.62
C PRO A 257 -10.21 -18.34 -4.64
N ARG A 258 -11.22 -17.45 -4.55
CA ARG A 258 -11.61 -16.59 -5.69
C ARG A 258 -10.91 -15.24 -5.80
N ARG A 259 -10.00 -14.89 -4.88
CA ARG A 259 -9.25 -13.62 -4.92
C ARG A 259 -7.77 -13.92 -5.08
N ILE A 260 -7.10 -13.20 -6.01
CA ILE A 260 -5.64 -13.27 -6.19
C ILE A 260 -4.94 -13.01 -4.85
N TYR A 261 -5.46 -12.07 -4.05
CA TYR A 261 -5.01 -11.82 -2.68
C TYR A 261 -5.15 -13.03 -1.75
N THR A 262 -6.26 -13.78 -1.80
CA THR A 262 -6.43 -14.99 -0.98
C THR A 262 -5.55 -16.15 -1.45
N HIS A 263 -5.22 -16.21 -2.75
CA HIS A 263 -4.22 -17.13 -3.29
C HIS A 263 -2.78 -16.75 -2.89
N LEU A 264 -2.47 -15.46 -2.80
CA LEU A 264 -1.22 -15.01 -2.19
C LEU A 264 -1.18 -15.39 -0.69
N MET A 265 -2.30 -15.31 0.03
CA MET A 265 -2.43 -15.73 1.44
C MET A 265 -2.30 -17.23 1.68
N SER A 266 -2.71 -18.10 0.76
CA SER A 266 -2.51 -19.55 0.90
C SER A 266 -1.04 -19.97 0.70
N LEU A 267 -0.24 -19.16 0.02
CA LEU A 267 1.21 -19.34 -0.09
C LEU A 267 1.96 -18.95 1.20
N ASP A 268 1.31 -18.36 2.20
CA ASP A 268 1.93 -17.83 3.42
C ASP A 268 1.74 -18.73 4.67
N SER A 269 1.02 -19.86 4.55
CA SER A 269 0.67 -20.74 5.70
C SER A 269 1.86 -21.35 6.43
N GLU A 270 3.07 -21.29 5.86
CA GLU A 270 4.29 -21.86 6.42
C GLU A 270 5.31 -20.80 6.90
N ASN A 271 4.89 -19.54 7.07
CA ASN A 271 5.74 -18.47 7.65
C ASN A 271 7.06 -18.22 6.87
N GLN A 272 7.11 -18.62 5.59
CA GLN A 272 8.29 -18.52 4.72
C GLN A 272 8.12 -17.52 3.56
N TYR A 273 6.96 -16.89 3.39
CA TYR A 273 6.66 -16.14 2.16
C TYR A 273 6.18 -14.70 2.45
N GLY A 274 7.11 -13.82 2.85
CA GLY A 274 6.88 -12.39 3.19
C GLY A 274 6.37 -11.44 2.10
N TRP A 275 5.26 -11.73 1.42
CA TRP A 275 4.57 -10.76 0.56
C TRP A 275 3.55 -9.92 1.37
N ARG A 276 3.07 -10.40 2.54
CA ARG A 276 2.47 -9.51 3.56
C ARG A 276 3.45 -8.39 3.93
N GLU A 277 4.74 -8.73 3.92
CA GLU A 277 5.82 -7.77 4.11
C GLU A 277 6.17 -6.98 2.85
N ALA A 278 5.69 -7.29 1.64
CA ALA A 278 5.94 -6.46 0.46
C ALA A 278 5.30 -5.06 0.60
N TRP A 279 4.19 -5.00 1.34
CA TRP A 279 3.62 -3.73 1.78
C TRP A 279 4.36 -3.18 2.99
N LEU A 280 4.91 -4.00 3.90
CA LEU A 280 5.54 -3.57 5.16
C LEU A 280 7.07 -3.30 5.09
N LYS A 281 7.79 -3.76 4.05
CA LYS A 281 9.22 -3.57 3.78
C LYS A 281 9.48 -2.55 2.66
#